data_AF-A0A150VUU3-F1
#
_entry.id   AF-A0A150VUU3-F1
#
_cell.length_a   1.000
_cell.length_b   1.000
_cell.length_c   1.000
_cell.angle_alpha   90.00
_cell.angle_beta   90.00
_cell.angle_gamma   90.00
#
_symmetry.space_group_name_H-M   'P 1'
#
loop_
_entity.id
_entity.type
_entity.pdbx_description
1 polymer ?
#
loop_
_entity_poly.entity_id
_entity_poly.type
_entity_poly.pdbx_seq_one_letter_code
_entity_poly.pdbx_strand_id
1 'polypeptide(L)'
;MALAANALAVLLSMATWRTLLSDLGPGVPGRTATRIYFTSYLGKYVPGAVWGVLAQLRMGGAAGVPAPVVLAVFLLNLIVAVLTGLAVGPLAAPWTLGTEAWWLLLPGAVTLAWAVRPGLLHHLAAFAARLARRPSPATRASDRGMRRALASATASWAVSGLHLWALAVMLGAPPLTALPVCVGGFALATAAASLVVVLPDGWGAREGLLLLSLTAVLPWQEATAVAVASRLVCTLSEVLVGGAALLLTLPRRSAPSPA
;
A
#
# COMPACT_ATOMS: atom_id res chain seq x y z
N MET A 1 11.96 6.77 16.13
CA MET A 1 12.30 5.90 14.99
C MET A 1 11.08 5.35 14.27
N ALA A 2 10.08 4.79 14.97
CA ALA A 2 8.87 4.22 14.35
C ALA A 2 8.13 5.19 13.39
N LEU A 3 7.93 6.45 13.80
CA LEU A 3 7.28 7.46 12.95
C LEU A 3 8.05 7.73 11.64
N ALA A 4 9.38 7.84 11.71
CA ALA A 4 10.21 8.09 10.53
C ALA A 4 10.22 6.89 9.57
N ALA A 5 10.26 5.67 10.11
CA ALA A 5 10.13 4.44 9.32
C ALA A 5 8.78 4.42 8.59
N ASN A 6 7.67 4.55 9.31
CA ASN A 6 6.35 4.50 8.66
C ASN A 6 6.12 5.69 7.70
N ALA A 7 6.66 6.88 7.99
CA ALA A 7 6.64 8.00 7.04
C ALA A 7 7.35 7.66 5.72
N LEU A 8 8.50 6.97 5.77
CA LEU A 8 9.18 6.47 4.58
C LEU A 8 8.34 5.42 3.84
N ALA A 9 7.65 4.53 4.56
CA ALA A 9 6.75 3.56 3.93
C ALA A 9 5.59 4.22 3.19
N VAL A 10 5.01 5.31 3.73
CA VAL A 10 3.98 6.11 3.05
C VAL A 10 4.53 6.70 1.75
N LEU A 11 5.76 7.23 1.76
CA LEU A 11 6.41 7.76 0.55
C LEU A 11 6.72 6.67 -0.48
N LEU A 12 7.13 5.48 -0.04
CA LEU A 12 7.34 4.33 -0.93
C LEU A 12 6.03 3.86 -1.57
N SER A 13 4.93 3.87 -0.80
CA SER A 13 3.58 3.58 -1.31
C SER A 13 3.13 4.60 -2.36
N MET A 14 3.43 5.89 -2.15
CA MET A 14 3.22 6.94 -3.14
C MET A 14 4.09 6.72 -4.40
N ALA A 15 5.34 6.29 -4.23
CA ALA A 15 6.23 5.99 -5.34
C ALA A 15 5.72 4.82 -6.20
N THR A 16 5.16 3.78 -5.59
CA THR A 16 4.47 2.68 -6.28
C THR A 16 3.37 3.22 -7.17
N TRP A 17 2.43 3.97 -6.59
CA TRP A 17 1.28 4.51 -7.32
C TRP A 17 1.72 5.46 -8.44
N ARG A 18 2.69 6.35 -8.18
CA ARG A 18 3.20 7.30 -9.18
C ARG A 18 3.87 6.59 -10.35
N THR A 19 4.60 5.51 -10.08
CA THR A 19 5.22 4.69 -11.13
C THR A 19 4.15 4.10 -12.05
N LEU A 20 3.09 3.53 -11.48
CA LEU A 20 1.97 2.98 -12.25
C LEU A 20 1.22 4.07 -13.04
N LEU A 21 0.98 5.23 -12.45
CA LEU A 21 0.33 6.35 -13.14
C LEU A 21 1.18 6.86 -14.31
N SER A 22 2.49 7.02 -14.12
CA SER A 22 3.39 7.50 -15.18
C SER A 22 3.53 6.52 -16.34
N ASP A 23 3.26 5.25 -16.09
CA ASP A 23 3.44 4.15 -17.04
C ASP A 23 2.16 3.88 -17.84
N LEU A 24 0.98 4.04 -17.22
CA LEU A 24 -0.33 3.81 -17.83
C LEU A 24 -1.01 5.08 -18.32
N GLY A 25 -0.65 6.24 -17.77
CA GLY A 25 -1.28 7.52 -18.04
C GLY A 25 -0.37 8.51 -18.75
N PRO A 26 -0.93 9.68 -19.14
CA PRO A 26 -0.12 10.77 -19.66
C PRO A 26 0.88 11.22 -18.59
N GLY A 27 2.03 11.76 -19.01
CA GLY A 27 3.08 12.23 -18.10
C GLY A 27 2.60 13.35 -17.17
N VAL A 28 2.10 12.99 -15.98
CA VAL A 28 1.64 13.95 -14.97
C VAL A 28 2.84 14.52 -14.20
N PRO A 29 2.97 15.85 -14.06
CA PRO A 29 4.02 16.47 -13.27
C PRO A 29 4.06 15.92 -11.84
N GLY A 30 5.26 15.68 -11.30
CA GLY A 30 5.43 15.05 -9.99
C GLY A 30 4.66 15.73 -8.87
N ARG A 31 4.61 17.07 -8.84
CA ARG A 31 3.83 17.84 -7.84
C ARG A 31 2.33 17.56 -7.95
N THR A 32 1.79 17.51 -9.17
CA THR A 32 0.37 17.21 -9.41
C THR A 32 0.05 15.77 -9.00
N ALA A 33 0.91 14.81 -9.34
CA ALA A 33 0.77 13.42 -8.93
C ALA A 33 0.77 13.28 -7.39
N THR A 34 1.67 13.98 -6.69
CA THR A 34 1.70 14.03 -5.22
C THR A 34 0.38 14.54 -4.64
N ARG A 35 -0.18 15.62 -5.20
CA ARG A 35 -1.47 16.16 -4.76
C ARG A 35 -2.60 15.16 -4.95
N ILE A 36 -2.69 14.55 -6.14
CA ILE A 36 -3.70 13.55 -6.44
C ILE A 36 -3.61 12.39 -5.43
N TYR A 37 -2.42 11.82 -5.25
CA TYR A 37 -2.21 10.70 -4.33
C TYR A 37 -2.64 11.04 -2.91
N PHE A 38 -2.10 12.10 -2.30
CA PHE A 38 -2.37 12.39 -0.89
C PHE A 38 -3.79 12.90 -0.63
N THR A 39 -4.41 13.61 -1.58
CA THR A 39 -5.82 14.02 -1.45
C THR A 39 -6.72 12.78 -1.43
N SER A 40 -6.45 11.82 -2.31
CA SER A 40 -7.17 10.55 -2.36
C SER A 40 -6.86 9.63 -1.19
N TYR A 41 -5.61 9.61 -0.75
CA TYR A 41 -5.14 8.78 0.35
C TYR A 41 -5.76 9.21 1.67
N LEU A 42 -5.85 10.52 1.93
CA LEU A 42 -6.55 11.05 3.11
C LEU A 42 -8.07 10.92 2.99
N GLY A 43 -8.61 10.80 1.78
CA GLY A 43 -10.03 10.52 1.54
C GLY A 43 -10.52 9.23 2.18
N LYS A 44 -9.63 8.27 2.52
CA LYS A 44 -9.99 7.03 3.24
C LYS A 44 -10.54 7.27 4.64
N TYR A 45 -10.24 8.43 5.24
CA TYR A 45 -10.72 8.82 6.56
C TYR A 45 -12.11 9.46 6.55
N VAL A 46 -12.66 9.76 5.37
CA VAL A 46 -14.00 10.33 5.22
C VAL A 46 -15.01 9.18 5.15
N PRO A 47 -16.15 9.25 5.87
CA PRO A 47 -17.20 8.25 5.80
C PRO A 47 -17.67 8.02 4.36
N GLY A 48 -17.49 6.78 3.86
CA GLY A 48 -17.79 6.37 2.49
C GLY A 48 -16.52 6.03 1.69
N ALA A 49 -16.28 4.75 1.40
CA ALA A 49 -15.07 4.26 0.73
C ALA A 49 -14.81 4.85 -0.68
N VAL A 50 -15.79 5.58 -1.23
CA VAL A 50 -15.79 6.11 -2.58
C VAL A 50 -15.00 7.42 -2.71
N TRP A 51 -14.78 8.16 -1.61
CA TRP A 51 -14.15 9.49 -1.66
C TRP A 51 -12.72 9.48 -2.20
N GLY A 52 -11.91 8.51 -1.79
CA GLY A 52 -10.54 8.38 -2.28
C GLY A 52 -10.49 8.17 -3.79
N VAL A 53 -11.37 7.32 -4.33
CA VAL A 53 -11.48 7.03 -5.76
C VAL A 53 -12.02 8.25 -6.52
N LEU A 54 -13.06 8.91 -6.01
CA LEU A 54 -13.64 10.12 -6.62
C LEU A 54 -12.61 11.26 -6.69
N ALA A 55 -11.79 11.43 -5.65
CA ALA A 55 -10.71 12.40 -5.66
C ALA A 55 -9.68 12.09 -6.75
N GLN A 56 -9.31 10.81 -6.96
CA GLN A 56 -8.40 10.44 -8.04
C GLN A 56 -9.02 10.68 -9.41
N LEU A 57 -10.30 10.36 -9.59
CA LEU A 57 -11.02 10.54 -10.85
C LEU A 57 -11.15 12.03 -11.21
N ARG A 58 -11.59 12.86 -10.26
CA ARG A 58 -11.79 14.29 -10.48
C ARG A 58 -10.46 15.01 -10.69
N MET A 59 -9.48 14.80 -9.82
CA MET A 59 -8.18 15.49 -9.94
C MET A 59 -7.33 14.91 -11.07
N GLY A 60 -7.42 13.61 -11.32
CA GLY A 60 -6.79 12.95 -12.47
C GLY A 60 -7.36 13.47 -13.78
N GLY A 61 -8.69 13.57 -13.89
CA GLY A 61 -9.36 14.16 -15.06
C GLY A 61 -8.96 15.62 -15.29
N ALA A 62 -8.89 16.43 -14.23
CA ALA A 62 -8.39 17.81 -14.30
C ALA A 62 -6.91 17.90 -14.73
N ALA A 63 -6.12 16.84 -14.50
CA ALA A 63 -4.74 16.71 -14.96
C ALA A 63 -4.62 16.03 -16.35
N GLY A 64 -5.75 15.80 -17.05
CA GLY A 64 -5.78 15.18 -18.38
C GLY A 64 -5.69 13.67 -18.38
N VAL A 65 -5.77 12.99 -17.22
CA VAL A 65 -5.74 11.53 -17.13
C VAL A 65 -7.14 10.97 -17.40
N PRO A 66 -7.33 10.09 -18.39
CA PRO A 66 -8.63 9.47 -18.65
C PRO A 66 -9.13 8.64 -17.46
N ALA A 67 -10.43 8.67 -17.17
CA ALA A 67 -11.02 7.89 -16.07
C ALA A 67 -10.70 6.37 -16.11
N PRO A 68 -10.70 5.69 -17.29
CA PRO A 68 -10.30 4.29 -17.36
C PRO A 68 -8.86 4.02 -16.91
N VAL A 69 -7.95 4.97 -17.16
CA VAL A 69 -6.54 4.88 -16.71
C VAL A 69 -6.46 5.04 -15.20
N VAL A 70 -7.18 6.00 -14.61
CA VAL A 70 -7.22 6.18 -13.15
C VAL A 70 -7.73 4.91 -12.46
N LEU A 71 -8.81 4.31 -12.97
CA LEU A 71 -9.34 3.06 -12.42
C LEU A 71 -8.36 1.90 -12.60
N ALA A 72 -7.69 1.80 -13.74
CA ALA A 72 -6.67 0.78 -13.97
C ALA A 72 -5.49 0.92 -13.01
N VAL A 73 -4.99 2.14 -12.78
CA VAL A 73 -3.93 2.44 -11.81
C VAL A 73 -4.37 2.09 -10.40
N PHE A 74 -5.60 2.43 -10.01
CA PHE A 74 -6.15 2.09 -8.69
C PHE A 74 -6.20 0.58 -8.46
N LEU A 75 -6.79 -0.18 -9.40
CA LEU A 75 -6.90 -1.64 -9.32
C LEU A 75 -5.52 -2.29 -9.34
N LEU A 76 -4.64 -1.85 -10.22
CA LEU A 76 -3.29 -2.40 -10.33
C LEU A 76 -2.47 -2.13 -9.06
N ASN A 77 -2.61 -0.94 -8.46
CA ASN A 77 -1.97 -0.62 -7.20
C ASN A 77 -2.49 -1.50 -6.06
N LEU A 78 -3.80 -1.78 -5.99
CA LEU A 78 -4.39 -2.70 -5.02
C LEU A 78 -3.84 -4.12 -5.20
N ILE A 79 -3.82 -4.63 -6.44
CA ILE A 79 -3.30 -5.96 -6.75
C ILE A 79 -1.81 -6.07 -6.37
N VAL A 80 -0.99 -5.08 -6.76
CA VAL A 80 0.44 -5.02 -6.42
C VAL A 80 0.64 -5.00 -4.91
N ALA A 81 -0.13 -4.19 -4.18
CA ALA A 81 -0.05 -4.11 -2.73
C ALA A 81 -0.41 -5.45 -2.07
N VAL A 82 -1.53 -6.07 -2.46
CA VAL A 82 -1.98 -7.36 -1.92
C VAL A 82 -0.96 -8.46 -2.21
N LEU A 83 -0.49 -8.59 -3.45
CA LEU A 83 0.45 -9.65 -3.82
C LEU A 83 1.79 -9.50 -3.10
N THR A 84 2.36 -8.30 -3.11
CA THR A 84 3.62 -8.05 -2.39
C THR A 84 3.44 -8.24 -0.88
N GLY A 85 2.28 -7.88 -0.32
CA GLY A 85 1.97 -8.11 1.08
C GLY A 85 1.87 -9.61 1.42
N LEU A 86 1.18 -10.38 0.57
CA LEU A 86 1.08 -11.84 0.70
C LEU A 86 2.40 -12.56 0.40
N ALA A 87 3.33 -11.94 -0.35
CA ALA A 87 4.67 -12.48 -0.57
C ALA A 87 5.63 -12.22 0.59
N VAL A 88 5.46 -11.10 1.31
CA VAL A 88 6.23 -10.75 2.50
C VAL A 88 5.68 -11.44 3.75
N GLY A 89 4.36 -11.63 3.79
CA GLY A 89 3.63 -12.34 4.83
C GLY A 89 4.25 -13.61 5.41
N PRO A 90 4.65 -14.58 4.57
CA PRO A 90 5.21 -15.86 5.01
C PRO A 90 6.41 -15.73 5.94
N LEU A 91 7.09 -14.58 5.98
CA LEU A 91 8.16 -14.32 6.95
C LEU A 91 7.69 -14.54 8.40
N ALA A 92 6.44 -14.25 8.72
CA ALA A 92 5.90 -14.47 10.07
C ALA A 92 5.45 -15.93 10.32
N ALA A 93 5.30 -16.74 9.27
CA ALA A 93 4.64 -18.03 9.33
C ALA A 93 5.26 -19.04 10.32
N PRO A 94 6.60 -19.15 10.47
CA PRO A 94 7.19 -20.10 11.41
C PRO A 94 6.78 -19.87 12.87
N TRP A 95 6.43 -18.64 13.23
CA TRP A 95 6.08 -18.26 14.59
C TRP A 95 4.57 -18.15 14.83
N THR A 96 3.78 -17.98 13.78
CA THR A 96 2.32 -17.75 13.91
C THR A 96 1.50 -18.96 13.47
N LEU A 97 1.86 -19.58 12.35
CA LEU A 97 1.06 -20.62 11.69
C LEU A 97 1.74 -22.00 11.73
N GLY A 98 2.99 -22.08 12.15
CA GLY A 98 3.77 -23.30 12.19
C GLY A 98 4.20 -23.80 10.80
N THR A 99 4.70 -25.03 10.72
CA THR A 99 5.25 -25.65 9.50
C THR A 99 4.21 -25.95 8.43
N GLU A 100 2.92 -25.95 8.77
CA GLU A 100 1.81 -26.27 7.87
C GLU A 100 1.42 -25.09 6.95
N ALA A 101 2.07 -23.94 7.09
CA ALA A 101 1.79 -22.72 6.34
C ALA A 101 2.38 -22.71 4.91
N TRP A 102 2.72 -23.87 4.35
CA TRP A 102 3.33 -23.99 3.01
C TRP A 102 2.50 -23.35 1.90
N TRP A 103 1.18 -23.27 2.07
CA TRP A 103 0.25 -22.61 1.15
C TRP A 103 0.50 -21.09 1.03
N LEU A 104 1.19 -20.47 1.98
CA LEU A 104 1.62 -19.07 1.89
C LEU A 104 2.80 -18.86 0.92
N LEU A 105 3.49 -19.93 0.51
CA LEU A 105 4.53 -19.85 -0.54
C LEU A 105 3.94 -19.57 -1.92
N LEU A 106 2.66 -19.93 -2.17
CA LEU A 106 1.97 -19.70 -3.44
C LEU A 106 1.89 -18.20 -3.80
N PRO A 107 1.38 -17.30 -2.94
CA PRO A 107 1.42 -15.86 -3.21
C PRO A 107 2.82 -15.29 -3.43
N GLY A 108 3.83 -15.81 -2.71
CA GLY A 108 5.24 -15.49 -2.94
C GLY A 108 5.71 -15.88 -4.34
N ALA A 109 5.40 -17.11 -4.76
CA ALA A 109 5.72 -17.61 -6.09
C ALA A 109 4.99 -16.83 -7.20
N VAL A 110 3.72 -16.45 -6.99
CA VAL A 110 2.96 -15.60 -7.92
C VAL A 110 3.59 -14.22 -8.06
N THR A 111 3.98 -13.61 -6.93
CA THR A 111 4.64 -12.30 -6.92
C THR A 111 5.99 -12.35 -7.62
N LEU A 112 6.77 -13.40 -7.38
CA LEU A 112 8.02 -13.65 -8.08
C LEU A 112 7.80 -13.87 -9.59
N ALA A 113 6.81 -14.67 -9.96
CA ALA A 113 6.46 -14.90 -11.36
C ALA A 113 6.08 -13.60 -12.07
N TRP A 114 5.36 -12.69 -11.41
CA TRP A 114 5.03 -11.38 -11.95
C TRP A 114 6.20 -10.41 -11.98
N ALA A 115 7.12 -10.47 -11.01
CA ALA A 115 8.36 -9.71 -11.05
C ALA A 115 9.27 -10.14 -12.22
N VAL A 116 9.33 -11.44 -12.48
CA VAL A 116 10.12 -12.04 -13.57
C VAL A 116 9.44 -11.85 -14.93
N ARG A 117 8.12 -12.01 -15.01
CA ARG A 117 7.32 -11.86 -16.23
C ARG A 117 6.11 -10.93 -16.02
N PRO A 118 6.32 -9.60 -16.06
CA PRO A 118 5.25 -8.61 -15.93
C PRO A 118 4.14 -8.78 -16.98
N GLY A 119 4.45 -9.39 -18.12
CA GLY A 119 3.45 -9.72 -19.14
C GLY A 119 2.31 -10.62 -18.67
N LEU A 120 2.45 -11.37 -17.57
CA LEU A 120 1.38 -12.20 -17.01
C LEU A 120 0.19 -11.35 -16.53
N LEU A 121 0.45 -10.17 -15.97
CA LEU A 121 -0.57 -9.20 -15.58
C LEU A 121 -1.42 -8.74 -16.75
N HIS A 122 -0.80 -8.56 -17.91
CA HIS A 122 -1.52 -8.18 -19.12
C HIS A 122 -2.44 -9.29 -19.61
N HIS A 123 -2.03 -10.56 -19.49
CA HIS A 123 -2.88 -11.70 -19.83
C HIS A 123 -4.09 -11.80 -18.89
N LEU A 124 -3.87 -11.56 -17.59
CA LEU A 124 -4.95 -11.54 -16.60
C LEU A 124 -5.94 -10.39 -16.87
N ALA A 125 -5.42 -9.20 -17.18
CA ALA A 125 -6.23 -8.04 -17.52
C ALA A 125 -7.03 -8.26 -18.82
N ALA A 126 -6.40 -8.83 -19.85
CA ALA A 126 -7.07 -9.17 -21.11
C ALA A 126 -8.11 -10.29 -20.92
N PHE A 127 -7.87 -11.25 -20.03
CA PHE A 127 -8.82 -12.30 -19.68
C PHE A 127 -10.03 -11.73 -18.92
N ALA A 128 -9.79 -10.89 -17.92
CA ALA A 128 -10.86 -10.21 -17.18
C ALA A 128 -11.69 -9.30 -18.10
N ALA A 129 -11.05 -8.57 -19.02
CA ALA A 129 -11.75 -7.76 -20.02
C ALA A 129 -12.63 -8.60 -20.95
N ARG A 130 -12.12 -9.75 -21.41
CA ARG A 130 -12.91 -10.73 -22.21
C ARG A 130 -14.12 -11.25 -21.44
N LEU A 131 -13.92 -11.64 -20.18
CA LEU A 131 -15.00 -12.14 -19.32
C LEU A 131 -16.07 -11.05 -19.08
N ALA A 132 -15.63 -9.80 -18.89
CA ALA A 132 -16.50 -8.65 -18.73
C ALA A 132 -17.09 -8.10 -20.06
N ARG A 133 -16.80 -8.74 -21.21
CA ARG A 133 -17.17 -8.29 -22.56
C ARG A 133 -16.81 -6.83 -22.85
N ARG A 134 -15.66 -6.38 -22.34
CA ARG A 134 -15.11 -5.03 -22.54
C ARG A 134 -13.90 -5.08 -23.50
N PRO A 135 -13.64 -4.01 -24.27
CA PRO A 135 -12.42 -3.92 -25.08
C PRO A 135 -11.19 -4.05 -24.17
N SER A 136 -10.17 -4.76 -24.66
CA SER A 136 -8.91 -4.94 -23.93
C SER A 136 -8.30 -3.57 -23.61
N PRO A 137 -7.67 -3.39 -22.43
CA PRO A 137 -6.98 -2.15 -22.11
C PRO A 137 -5.97 -1.81 -23.21
N ALA A 138 -6.07 -0.62 -23.79
CA ALA A 138 -5.19 -0.15 -24.85
C ALA A 138 -3.76 0.13 -24.34
N THR A 139 -3.62 0.41 -23.03
CA THR A 139 -2.34 0.71 -22.39
C THR A 139 -1.83 -0.49 -21.62
N ARG A 140 -0.59 -0.88 -21.91
CA ARG A 140 0.13 -1.96 -21.23
C ARG A 140 1.15 -1.33 -20.30
N ALA A 141 1.16 -1.75 -19.03
CA ALA A 141 2.22 -1.39 -18.11
C ALA A 141 3.56 -1.94 -18.64
N SER A 142 4.60 -1.10 -18.67
CA SER A 142 5.93 -1.52 -19.03
C SER A 142 6.52 -2.48 -17.99
N ASP A 143 7.32 -3.42 -18.46
CA ASP A 143 8.01 -4.38 -17.60
C ASP A 143 8.89 -3.69 -16.56
N ARG A 144 9.52 -2.57 -16.92
CA ARG A 144 10.36 -1.78 -16.02
C ARG A 144 9.52 -1.04 -14.98
N GLY A 145 8.39 -0.45 -15.37
CA GLY A 145 7.44 0.21 -14.48
C GLY A 145 6.89 -0.77 -13.45
N MET A 146 6.47 -1.95 -13.90
CA MET A 146 5.95 -3.01 -13.03
C MET A 146 6.99 -3.49 -12.01
N ARG A 147 8.23 -3.80 -12.44
CA ARG A 147 9.28 -4.21 -11.50
C ARG A 147 9.60 -3.14 -10.46
N ARG A 148 9.59 -1.87 -10.87
CA ARG A 148 9.76 -0.75 -9.94
C ARG A 148 8.62 -0.65 -8.94
N ALA A 149 7.38 -0.79 -9.39
CA ALA A 149 6.19 -0.77 -8.53
C ALA A 149 6.19 -1.94 -7.53
N LEU A 150 6.54 -3.14 -7.98
CA LEU A 150 6.70 -4.31 -7.10
C LEU A 150 7.81 -4.06 -6.07
N ALA A 151 8.97 -3.56 -6.50
CA ALA A 151 10.08 -3.28 -5.60
C ALA A 151 9.72 -2.20 -4.56
N SER A 152 9.09 -1.10 -4.96
CA SER A 152 8.68 -0.04 -4.02
C SER A 152 7.57 -0.49 -3.08
N ALA A 153 6.63 -1.33 -3.54
CA ALA A 153 5.60 -1.91 -2.68
C ALA A 153 6.20 -2.88 -1.66
N THR A 154 7.07 -3.80 -2.07
CA THR A 154 7.79 -4.71 -1.15
C THR A 154 8.64 -3.94 -0.14
N ALA A 155 9.34 -2.90 -0.58
CA ALA A 155 10.10 -2.03 0.32
C ALA A 155 9.18 -1.31 1.31
N SER A 156 8.00 -0.86 0.90
CA SER A 156 7.01 -0.25 1.78
C SER A 156 6.57 -1.21 2.89
N TRP A 157 6.34 -2.49 2.57
CA TRP A 157 5.99 -3.52 3.56
C TRP A 157 7.12 -3.75 4.56
N ALA A 158 8.35 -3.90 4.07
CA ALA A 158 9.52 -4.08 4.94
C ALA A 158 9.70 -2.89 5.90
N VAL A 159 9.63 -1.67 5.38
CA VAL A 159 9.79 -0.45 6.17
C VAL A 159 8.65 -0.23 7.16
N SER A 160 7.41 -0.55 6.79
CA SER A 160 6.28 -0.56 7.74
C SER A 160 6.50 -1.63 8.83
N GLY A 161 6.97 -2.82 8.47
CA GLY A 161 7.35 -3.84 9.44
C GLY A 161 8.38 -3.36 10.47
N LEU A 162 9.34 -2.52 10.04
CA LEU A 162 10.35 -1.94 10.93
C LEU A 162 9.76 -0.98 11.98
N HIS A 163 8.70 -0.22 11.66
CA HIS A 163 8.07 0.61 12.69
C HIS A 163 7.43 -0.25 13.77
N LEU A 164 6.77 -1.34 13.36
CA LEU A 164 6.09 -2.25 14.27
C LEU A 164 7.11 -2.99 15.13
N TRP A 165 8.21 -3.45 14.50
CA TRP A 165 9.34 -4.08 15.18
C TRP A 165 9.93 -3.16 16.25
N ALA A 166 10.15 -1.88 15.94
CA ALA A 166 10.68 -0.92 16.92
C ALA A 166 9.75 -0.78 18.14
N LEU A 167 8.43 -0.77 17.94
CA LEU A 167 7.46 -0.75 19.03
C LEU A 167 7.46 -2.05 19.84
N ALA A 168 7.55 -3.20 19.17
CA ALA A 168 7.56 -4.50 19.82
C ALA A 168 8.81 -4.70 20.70
N VAL A 169 9.98 -4.33 20.18
CA VAL A 169 11.25 -4.38 20.93
C VAL A 169 11.22 -3.46 22.13
N MET A 170 10.61 -2.27 22.01
CA MET A 170 10.44 -1.35 23.14
C MET A 170 9.61 -1.96 24.29
N LEU A 171 8.67 -2.87 23.99
CA LEU A 171 7.89 -3.59 25.01
C LEU A 171 8.45 -4.98 25.35
N GLY A 172 9.73 -5.25 25.03
CA GLY A 172 10.44 -6.44 25.47
C GLY A 172 10.43 -7.62 24.51
N ALA A 173 9.95 -7.46 23.26
CA ALA A 173 10.03 -8.53 22.27
C ALA A 173 11.50 -8.83 21.90
N PRO A 174 11.90 -10.11 21.75
CA PRO A 174 13.26 -10.44 21.34
C PRO A 174 13.54 -9.90 19.91
N PRO A 175 14.57 -9.06 19.70
CA PRO A 175 14.71 -8.33 18.44
C PRO A 175 14.79 -9.19 17.17
N LEU A 176 15.48 -10.33 17.24
CA LEU A 176 15.70 -11.20 16.07
C LEU A 176 14.44 -11.96 15.66
N THR A 177 13.63 -12.42 16.61
CA THR A 177 12.36 -13.13 16.32
C THR A 177 11.24 -12.16 16.01
N ALA A 178 11.22 -10.98 16.66
CA ALA A 178 10.23 -9.95 16.43
C ALA A 178 10.30 -9.38 15.01
N LEU A 179 11.48 -9.32 14.39
CA LEU A 179 11.64 -8.70 13.06
C LEU A 179 10.81 -9.40 11.97
N PRO A 180 10.98 -10.71 11.70
CA PRO A 180 10.18 -11.41 10.69
C PRO A 180 8.68 -11.45 11.06
N VAL A 181 8.35 -11.57 12.36
CA VAL A 181 6.97 -11.54 12.86
C VAL A 181 6.30 -10.18 12.58
N CYS A 182 6.99 -9.08 12.84
CA CYS A 182 6.45 -7.74 12.62
C CYS A 182 6.35 -7.41 11.12
N VAL A 183 7.36 -7.75 10.33
CA VAL A 183 7.35 -7.50 8.87
C VAL A 183 6.29 -8.35 8.18
N GLY A 184 6.30 -9.66 8.40
CA GLY A 184 5.32 -10.58 7.80
C GLY A 184 3.91 -10.36 8.33
N GLY A 185 3.76 -10.22 9.66
CA GLY A 185 2.47 -10.03 10.32
C GLY A 185 1.80 -8.73 9.91
N PHE A 186 2.56 -7.63 9.84
CA PHE A 186 2.01 -6.35 9.35
C PHE A 186 1.57 -6.43 7.88
N ALA A 187 2.40 -7.05 7.02
CA ALA A 187 2.10 -7.22 5.60
C ALA A 187 0.85 -8.07 5.38
N LEU A 188 0.75 -9.23 6.05
CA LEU A 188 -0.43 -10.12 6.01
C LEU A 188 -1.67 -9.43 6.51
N ALA A 189 -1.62 -8.85 7.71
CA ALA A 189 -2.77 -8.21 8.33
C ALA A 189 -3.33 -7.09 7.44
N THR A 190 -2.44 -6.27 6.86
CA THR A 190 -2.86 -5.15 6.01
C THR A 190 -3.33 -5.61 4.63
N ALA A 191 -2.68 -6.61 4.02
CA ALA A 191 -3.11 -7.17 2.74
C ALA A 191 -4.47 -7.89 2.86
N ALA A 192 -4.66 -8.70 3.90
CA ALA A 192 -5.92 -9.38 4.18
C ALA A 192 -7.04 -8.38 4.48
N ALA A 193 -6.78 -7.37 5.32
CA ALA A 193 -7.75 -6.31 5.60
C ALA A 193 -8.16 -5.52 4.35
N SER A 194 -7.25 -5.34 3.39
CA SER A 194 -7.55 -4.69 2.11
C SER A 194 -8.51 -5.50 1.22
N LEU A 195 -8.63 -6.82 1.45
CA LEU A 195 -9.59 -7.69 0.75
C LEU A 195 -10.96 -7.74 1.43
N VAL A 196 -11.05 -7.33 2.69
CA VAL A 196 -12.32 -7.25 3.42
C VAL A 196 -13.04 -5.96 3.05
N VAL A 197 -13.75 -5.99 1.91
CA VAL A 197 -14.45 -4.84 1.30
C VAL A 197 -15.54 -4.25 2.21
N VAL A 198 -16.00 -4.98 3.22
CA VAL A 198 -17.21 -4.66 4.01
C VAL A 198 -16.96 -3.60 5.10
N LEU A 199 -15.70 -3.35 5.51
CA LEU A 199 -15.38 -2.41 6.60
C LEU A 199 -14.53 -1.22 6.10
N PRO A 200 -14.92 0.04 6.38
CA PRO A 200 -14.09 1.20 6.04
C PRO A 200 -12.70 1.05 6.71
N ASP A 201 -11.65 1.01 5.88
CA ASP A 201 -10.24 0.80 6.27
C ASP A 201 -9.94 -0.54 7.00
N GLY A 202 -10.81 -1.55 6.87
CA GLY A 202 -10.58 -2.88 7.46
C GLY A 202 -10.58 -2.90 8.99
N TRP A 203 -11.30 -1.95 9.63
CA TRP A 203 -11.42 -1.83 11.07
C TRP A 203 -11.71 -3.18 11.73
N GLY A 204 -10.82 -3.61 12.63
CA GLY A 204 -10.92 -4.84 13.40
C GLY A 204 -10.28 -6.05 12.71
N ALA A 205 -10.35 -6.15 11.37
CA ALA A 205 -9.70 -7.26 10.64
C ALA A 205 -8.18 -7.11 10.65
N ARG A 206 -7.66 -5.91 10.37
CA ARG A 206 -6.22 -5.64 10.42
C ARG A 206 -5.71 -5.78 11.85
N GLU A 207 -6.39 -5.16 12.81
CA GLU A 207 -5.97 -5.14 14.21
C GLU A 207 -6.00 -6.54 14.83
N GLY A 208 -7.02 -7.35 14.52
CA GLY A 208 -7.09 -8.74 14.97
C GLY A 208 -5.94 -9.59 14.43
N LEU A 209 -5.68 -9.55 13.11
CA LEU A 209 -4.59 -10.29 12.49
C LEU A 209 -3.21 -9.83 12.98
N LEU A 210 -3.05 -8.52 13.19
CA LEU A 210 -1.83 -7.94 13.73
C LEU A 210 -1.59 -8.40 15.18
N LEU A 211 -2.63 -8.39 16.01
CA LEU A 211 -2.58 -8.83 17.39
C LEU A 211 -2.21 -10.32 17.48
N LEU A 212 -2.85 -11.18 16.68
CA LEU A 212 -2.51 -12.60 16.57
C LEU A 212 -1.04 -12.82 16.20
N SER A 213 -0.51 -11.99 15.29
CA SER A 213 0.90 -12.06 14.91
C SER A 213 1.82 -11.63 16.05
N LEU A 214 1.50 -10.54 16.73
CA LEU A 214 2.31 -9.99 17.82
C LEU A 214 2.33 -10.90 19.06
N THR A 215 1.25 -11.63 19.33
CA THR A 215 1.18 -12.59 20.45
C THR A 215 2.15 -13.76 20.32
N ALA A 216 2.76 -13.96 19.13
CA ALA A 216 3.83 -14.93 18.95
C ALA A 216 5.15 -14.52 19.61
N VAL A 217 5.33 -13.22 19.92
CA VAL A 217 6.58 -12.67 20.47
C VAL A 217 6.40 -11.78 21.69
N LEU A 218 5.16 -11.45 22.05
CA LEU A 218 4.80 -10.63 23.19
C LEU A 218 3.61 -11.24 23.93
N PRO A 219 3.47 -11.01 25.26
CA PRO A 219 2.23 -11.31 25.95
C PRO A 219 1.09 -10.41 25.44
N TRP A 220 -0.15 -10.83 25.72
CA TRP A 220 -1.36 -10.22 25.15
C TRP A 220 -1.49 -8.71 25.41
N GLN A 221 -1.08 -8.25 26.60
CA GLN A 221 -1.24 -6.87 27.04
C GLN A 221 -0.30 -5.94 26.25
N GLU A 222 0.97 -6.33 26.11
CA GLU A 222 1.99 -5.65 25.34
C GLU A 222 1.69 -5.71 23.83
N ALA A 223 1.25 -6.87 23.33
CA ALA A 223 0.84 -7.03 21.94
C ALA A 223 -0.31 -6.08 21.58
N THR A 224 -1.29 -5.94 22.47
CA THR A 224 -2.41 -5.00 22.31
C THR A 224 -1.90 -3.56 22.33
N ALA A 225 -1.02 -3.20 23.27
CA ALA A 225 -0.43 -1.87 23.34
C ALA A 225 0.36 -1.52 22.06
N VAL A 226 1.14 -2.46 21.52
CA VAL A 226 1.87 -2.31 20.26
C VAL A 226 0.92 -2.13 19.08
N ALA A 227 -0.18 -2.90 19.02
CA ALA A 227 -1.17 -2.78 17.96
C ALA A 227 -1.82 -1.38 17.95
N VAL A 228 -2.22 -0.87 19.12
CA VAL A 228 -2.78 0.49 19.26
C VAL A 228 -1.73 1.56 18.92
N ALA A 229 -0.52 1.44 19.44
CA ALA A 229 0.56 2.38 19.16
C ALA A 229 0.92 2.41 17.66
N SER A 230 0.93 1.24 17.01
CA SER A 230 1.15 1.10 15.57
C SER A 230 0.09 1.87 14.78
N ARG A 231 -1.19 1.78 15.16
CA ARG A 231 -2.27 2.54 14.53
C ARG A 231 -2.05 4.04 14.65
N LEU A 232 -1.70 4.52 15.84
CA LEU A 232 -1.38 5.93 16.07
C LEU A 232 -0.20 6.39 15.21
N VAL A 233 0.88 5.60 15.15
CA VAL A 233 2.05 5.89 14.31
C VAL A 233 1.67 5.93 12.83
N CYS A 234 0.87 4.98 12.35
CA CYS A 234 0.39 4.97 10.97
C CYS A 234 -0.41 6.23 10.66
N THR A 235 -1.45 6.52 11.44
CA THR A 235 -2.31 7.68 11.22
C THR A 235 -1.52 9.00 11.30
N LEU A 236 -0.66 9.16 12.31
CA LEU A 236 0.17 10.37 12.42
C LEU A 236 1.11 10.51 11.23
N SER A 237 1.79 9.44 10.81
CA SER A 237 2.68 9.51 9.65
C SER A 237 1.92 9.90 8.37
N GLU A 238 0.75 9.33 8.16
CA GLU A 238 -0.05 9.59 6.96
C GLU A 238 -0.56 11.03 6.93
N VAL A 239 -1.02 11.55 8.08
CA VAL A 239 -1.48 12.94 8.21
C VAL A 239 -0.31 13.92 8.08
N LEU A 240 0.82 13.65 8.71
CA LEU A 240 2.00 14.53 8.66
C LEU A 240 2.62 14.55 7.25
N VAL A 241 2.86 13.37 6.66
CA VAL A 241 3.44 13.27 5.31
C VAL A 241 2.45 13.81 4.28
N GLY A 242 1.17 13.44 4.36
CA GLY A 242 0.14 13.92 3.44
C GLY A 242 -0.10 15.42 3.57
N GLY A 243 -0.22 15.94 4.79
CA GLY A 243 -0.37 17.36 5.07
C GLY A 243 0.82 18.18 4.56
N ALA A 244 2.05 17.76 4.89
CA ALA A 244 3.27 18.42 4.40
C ALA A 244 3.35 18.38 2.87
N ALA A 245 3.07 17.22 2.26
CA ALA A 245 3.09 17.06 0.80
C ALA A 245 2.06 17.97 0.11
N LEU A 246 0.85 18.11 0.67
CA LEU A 246 -0.18 19.01 0.15
C LEU A 246 0.23 20.47 0.28
N LEU A 247 0.74 20.89 1.45
CA LEU A 247 1.22 22.26 1.68
C LEU A 247 2.36 22.64 0.72
N LEU A 248 3.34 21.76 0.52
CA LEU A 248 4.49 21.98 -0.36
C LEU A 248 4.12 22.01 -1.85
N THR A 249 2.95 21.48 -2.21
CA THR A 249 2.48 21.39 -3.60
C THR A 249 1.35 22.37 -3.92
N LEU A 250 0.91 23.19 -2.95
CA LEU A 250 -0.02 24.28 -3.22
C LEU A 250 0.52 25.19 -4.34
N PRO A 251 -0.34 25.64 -5.27
CA PRO A 251 0.05 26.67 -6.22
C PRO A 251 0.52 27.89 -5.43
N ARG A 252 1.74 28.37 -5.70
CA ARG A 252 2.12 29.70 -5.24
C ARG A 252 1.13 30.67 -5.87
N ARG A 253 0.39 31.44 -5.07
CA ARG A 253 -0.44 32.53 -5.58
C ARG A 253 0.45 33.38 -6.46
N SER A 254 0.18 33.39 -7.77
CA SER A 254 0.78 34.38 -8.67
C SER A 254 0.42 35.74 -8.10
N ALA A 255 1.41 36.56 -7.78
CA ALA A 255 1.15 37.95 -7.41
C ALA A 255 0.34 38.59 -8.55
N PRO A 256 -0.69 39.40 -8.26
CA PRO A 256 -1.42 40.11 -9.30
C PRO A 256 -0.42 40.91 -10.14
N SER A 257 -0.48 40.74 -11.48
CA SER A 257 0.29 41.58 -12.39
C SER A 257 0.01 43.04 -12.05
N PRO A 258 1.03 43.89 -11.85
CA PRO A 258 0.80 45.32 -11.79
C PRO A 258 0.22 45.75 -13.15
N ALA A 259 -0.92 46.43 -13.10
CA ALA A 259 -1.60 47.03 -14.24
C ALA A 259 -0.80 48.20 -14.80
#